data_AF-A0A0K4V6P1-F1
#
_entry.id   AF-A0A0K4V6P1-F1
#
_cell.length_a   1.000
_cell.length_b   1.000
_cell.length_c   1.000
_cell.angle_alpha   90.00
_cell.angle_beta   90.00
_cell.angle_gamma   90.00
#
_symmetry.space_group_name_H-M   'P 1'
#
loop_
_entity.id
_entity.type
_entity.pdbx_description
1 polymer ?
#
loop_
_entity_poly.entity_id
_entity_poly.type
_entity_poly.pdbx_seq_one_letter_code
_entity_poly.pdbx_strand_id
1 'polypeptide(L)'
;MFKAITAVAALVIATSAMAQDDLTISSLAKGDATKAAFNQMVQGHKLPAWVMAGGTNTPAQTVKLGNESYQVMSACKPHDCGSQRIAVMWSEKSHQMAGLFSTVDENTSQEKLTWLNVDDALSIDGKTVLFAALSGSLENHPNGFNFK
;
A
#
# COMPACT_ATOMS: atom_id res chain seq x y z
N MET A 1 -27.49 7.29 56.19
CA MET A 1 -27.57 7.75 54.78
C MET A 1 -26.18 7.63 54.16
N PHE A 2 -25.88 6.54 53.46
CA PHE A 2 -24.59 6.36 52.77
C PHE A 2 -24.82 6.59 51.27
N LYS A 3 -24.21 7.65 50.72
CA LYS A 3 -24.22 7.94 49.29
C LYS A 3 -23.13 7.11 48.62
N ALA A 4 -23.52 6.18 47.75
CA ALA A 4 -22.59 5.47 46.87
C ALA A 4 -22.15 6.45 45.76
N ILE A 5 -20.84 6.67 45.64
CA ILE A 5 -20.23 7.43 44.55
C ILE A 5 -19.90 6.43 43.45
N THR A 6 -20.69 6.42 42.38
CA THR A 6 -20.44 5.60 41.19
C THR A 6 -19.36 6.29 40.35
N ALA A 7 -18.15 5.73 40.34
CA ALA A 7 -17.08 6.18 39.46
C ALA A 7 -17.30 5.61 38.05
N VAL A 8 -17.55 6.50 37.08
CA VAL A 8 -17.61 6.14 35.65
C VAL A 8 -16.19 6.14 35.12
N ALA A 9 -15.63 4.95 34.85
CA ALA A 9 -14.35 4.80 34.20
C ALA A 9 -14.49 5.09 32.70
N ALA A 10 -13.95 6.23 32.24
CA ALA A 10 -13.85 6.54 30.82
C ALA A 10 -12.73 5.68 30.20
N LEU A 11 -13.11 4.71 29.37
CA LEU A 11 -12.18 3.88 28.60
C LEU A 11 -11.63 4.72 27.45
N VAL A 12 -10.43 5.28 27.61
CA VAL A 12 -9.73 5.98 26.53
C VAL A 12 -9.19 4.90 25.58
N ILE A 13 -9.85 4.73 24.43
CA ILE A 13 -9.34 3.89 23.36
C ILE A 13 -8.17 4.65 22.73
N ALA A 14 -6.95 4.29 23.10
CA ALA A 14 -5.75 4.82 22.44
C ALA A 14 -5.74 4.31 21.00
N THR A 15 -6.03 5.18 20.04
CA THR A 15 -5.78 4.90 18.62
C THR A 15 -4.29 4.91 18.40
N SER A 16 -3.70 3.75 18.15
CA SER A 16 -2.31 3.63 17.72
C SER A 16 -2.14 4.36 16.38
N ALA A 17 -1.64 5.59 16.41
CA ALA A 17 -1.19 6.27 15.21
C ALA A 17 0.10 5.59 14.76
N MET A 18 0.04 4.75 13.73
CA MET A 18 1.24 4.28 13.05
C MET A 18 1.91 5.49 12.39
N ALA A 19 3.20 5.69 12.65
CA ALA A 19 3.96 6.73 11.96
C ALA A 19 4.00 6.40 10.46
N GLN A 20 3.52 7.33 9.63
CA GLN A 20 3.37 7.15 8.19
C GLN A 20 4.72 6.94 7.46
N ASP A 21 5.83 7.40 8.08
CA ASP A 21 7.19 7.22 7.56
C ASP A 21 7.74 5.78 7.73
N ASP A 22 7.14 4.96 8.59
CA ASP A 22 7.59 3.57 8.83
C ASP A 22 6.87 2.53 7.94
N LEU A 23 5.80 2.94 7.24
CA LEU A 23 5.00 2.06 6.40
C LEU A 23 5.60 1.96 5.00
N THR A 24 6.19 0.81 4.70
CA THR A 24 6.83 0.49 3.43
C THR A 24 6.39 -0.89 2.95
N ILE A 25 6.63 -1.19 1.68
CA ILE A 25 6.33 -2.51 1.11
C ILE A 25 7.13 -3.61 1.82
N SER A 26 8.37 -3.31 2.22
CA SER A 26 9.23 -4.22 2.98
C SER A 26 8.71 -4.45 4.40
N SER A 27 8.20 -3.42 5.08
CA SER A 27 7.60 -3.60 6.41
C SER A 27 6.28 -4.37 6.34
N LEU A 28 5.45 -4.16 5.30
CA LEU A 28 4.27 -4.99 5.03
C LEU A 28 4.64 -6.47 4.78
N ALA A 29 5.70 -6.74 4.02
CA ALA A 29 6.14 -8.11 3.73
C ALA A 29 6.67 -8.86 4.97
N LYS A 30 7.25 -8.14 5.93
CA LYS A 30 7.88 -8.71 7.14
C LYS A 30 6.99 -8.65 8.38
N GLY A 31 5.99 -7.77 8.40
CA GLY A 31 5.13 -7.52 9.55
C GLY A 31 4.26 -8.72 9.90
N ASP A 32 4.14 -9.02 11.19
CA ASP A 32 3.38 -10.20 11.65
C ASP A 32 1.90 -10.16 11.26
N ALA A 33 1.29 -8.97 11.25
CA ALA A 33 -0.10 -8.76 10.88
C ALA A 33 -0.35 -8.69 9.36
N THR A 34 0.70 -8.49 8.56
CA THR A 34 0.58 -8.13 7.13
C THR A 34 1.23 -9.13 6.19
N LYS A 35 2.20 -9.93 6.67
CA LYS A 35 2.93 -10.92 5.86
C LYS A 35 2.01 -11.91 5.14
N ALA A 36 0.90 -12.29 5.75
CA ALA A 36 -0.07 -13.20 5.14
C ALA A 36 -0.75 -12.55 3.93
N ALA A 37 -1.24 -11.31 4.07
CA ALA A 37 -1.84 -10.55 2.98
C ALA A 37 -0.82 -10.24 1.87
N PHE A 38 0.42 -9.91 2.24
CA PHE A 38 1.51 -9.72 1.27
C PHE A 38 1.81 -10.99 0.49
N ASN A 39 1.93 -12.15 1.16
CA ASN A 39 2.18 -13.44 0.52
C ASN A 39 1.04 -13.83 -0.43
N GLN A 40 -0.21 -13.56 -0.05
CA GLN A 40 -1.37 -13.75 -0.92
C GLN A 40 -1.31 -12.84 -2.15
N MET A 41 -0.96 -11.56 -1.96
CA MET A 41 -0.85 -10.59 -3.05
C MET A 41 0.15 -11.06 -4.12
N VAL A 42 1.30 -11.59 -3.70
CA VAL A 42 2.38 -12.01 -4.62
C VAL A 42 2.29 -13.47 -5.06
N GLN A 43 1.26 -14.20 -4.62
CA GLN A 43 1.12 -15.63 -4.90
C GLN A 43 1.09 -15.91 -6.41
N GLY A 44 1.92 -16.85 -6.87
CA GLY A 44 2.03 -17.21 -8.29
C GLY A 44 2.92 -16.26 -9.11
N HIS A 45 3.43 -15.18 -8.51
CA HIS A 45 4.33 -14.23 -9.18
C HIS A 45 5.76 -14.37 -8.66
N LYS A 46 6.73 -14.40 -9.58
CA LYS A 46 8.16 -14.38 -9.24
C LYS A 46 8.65 -12.94 -9.23
N LEU A 47 8.50 -12.26 -8.09
CA LEU A 47 9.02 -10.92 -7.91
C LEU A 47 10.52 -10.93 -7.56
N PRO A 48 11.28 -9.89 -7.95
CA PRO A 48 12.67 -9.75 -7.54
C PRO A 48 12.83 -9.64 -6.03
N ALA A 49 13.96 -10.13 -5.48
CA ALA A 49 14.23 -10.12 -4.05
C ALA A 49 14.20 -8.71 -3.41
N TRP A 50 14.52 -7.66 -4.17
CA TRP A 50 14.54 -6.28 -3.66
C TRP A 50 13.16 -5.82 -3.15
N VAL A 51 12.07 -6.38 -3.68
CA VAL A 51 10.70 -6.04 -3.25
C VAL A 51 10.50 -6.36 -1.78
N MET A 52 11.00 -7.51 -1.31
CA MET A 52 10.90 -7.93 0.09
C MET A 52 12.08 -7.43 0.94
N ALA A 53 13.27 -7.32 0.36
CA ALA A 53 14.46 -6.88 1.09
C ALA A 53 14.33 -5.40 1.52
N GLY A 54 13.76 -4.57 0.65
CA GLY A 54 13.67 -3.12 0.79
C GLY A 54 14.22 -2.44 -0.45
N GLY A 55 13.33 -1.79 -1.22
CA GLY A 55 13.70 -0.92 -2.33
C GLY A 55 13.89 0.53 -1.88
N THR A 56 14.14 1.41 -2.85
CA THR A 56 14.00 2.86 -2.64
C THR A 56 12.50 3.19 -2.59
N ASN A 57 12.01 3.70 -1.45
CA ASN A 57 10.58 3.87 -1.20
C ASN A 57 10.14 5.32 -1.40
N THR A 58 8.86 5.48 -1.76
CA THR A 58 8.11 6.74 -1.63
C THR A 58 7.24 6.65 -0.38
N PRO A 59 7.06 7.75 0.39
CA PRO A 59 6.17 7.75 1.55
C PRO A 59 4.75 7.28 1.22
N ALA A 60 4.13 6.53 2.13
CA ALA A 60 2.76 6.09 1.97
C ALA A 60 1.79 7.29 1.86
N GLN A 61 0.80 7.17 1.00
CA GLN A 61 -0.27 8.15 0.79
C GLN A 61 -1.61 7.50 1.11
N THR A 62 -2.49 8.23 1.79
CA THR A 62 -3.85 7.76 2.07
C THR A 62 -4.76 8.08 0.89
N VAL A 63 -5.41 7.06 0.32
CA VAL A 63 -6.36 7.20 -0.79
C VAL A 63 -7.70 6.59 -0.42
N LYS A 64 -8.79 7.30 -0.74
CA LYS A 64 -10.17 6.84 -0.56
C LYS A 64 -10.77 6.39 -1.88
N LEU A 65 -11.27 5.16 -1.89
CA LEU A 65 -12.03 4.57 -3.01
C LEU A 65 -13.42 4.17 -2.48
N GLY A 66 -14.45 4.91 -2.89
CA GLY A 66 -15.78 4.84 -2.29
C GLY A 66 -15.72 5.06 -0.78
N ASN A 67 -16.14 4.04 -0.03
CA ASN A 67 -16.17 4.06 1.44
C ASN A 67 -14.95 3.40 2.09
N GLU A 68 -13.99 2.90 1.31
CA GLU A 68 -12.78 2.24 1.80
C GLU A 68 -11.58 3.19 1.73
N SER A 69 -10.67 3.05 2.70
CA SER A 69 -9.45 3.85 2.79
C SER A 69 -8.24 2.91 2.70
N TYR A 70 -7.30 3.28 1.84
CA TYR A 70 -6.10 2.50 1.56
C TYR A 70 -4.85 3.32 1.88
N GLN A 71 -3.84 2.67 2.43
CA GLN A 71 -2.46 3.15 2.38
C GLN A 71 -1.85 2.70 1.06
N VAL A 72 -1.40 3.65 0.25
CA VAL A 72 -0.82 3.41 -1.07
C VAL A 72 0.63 3.83 -1.04
N MET A 73 1.52 2.94 -1.46
CA MET A 73 2.96 3.13 -1.38
C MET A 73 3.64 2.55 -2.61
N SER A 74 4.80 3.07 -2.94
CA SER A 74 5.63 2.58 -4.04
C SER A 74 7.06 2.37 -3.59
N ALA A 75 7.72 1.44 -4.26
CA ALA A 75 9.15 1.24 -4.15
C ALA A 75 9.74 0.89 -5.52
N CYS A 76 11.03 1.15 -5.70
CA CYS A 76 11.73 0.79 -6.90
C CYS A 76 13.07 0.11 -6.61
N LYS A 77 13.61 -0.55 -7.64
CA LYS A 77 14.90 -1.23 -7.55
C LYS A 77 15.99 -0.20 -7.24
N PRO A 78 16.78 -0.39 -6.16
CA PRO A 78 17.87 0.52 -5.84
C PRO A 78 18.84 0.68 -7.01
N HIS A 79 19.23 1.92 -7.29
CA HIS A 79 20.11 2.31 -8.40
C HIS A 79 19.55 2.06 -9.82
N ASP A 80 18.32 1.60 -9.95
CA ASP A 80 17.69 1.25 -11.23
C ASP A 80 16.16 1.49 -11.17
N CYS A 81 15.79 2.62 -10.59
CA CYS A 81 14.41 2.98 -10.31
C CYS A 81 13.57 3.16 -11.59
N GLY A 82 14.25 3.50 -12.69
CA GLY A 82 13.69 3.65 -14.03
C GLY A 82 13.10 2.36 -14.60
N SER A 83 13.71 1.22 -14.26
CA SER A 83 13.49 -0.03 -14.96
C SER A 83 12.61 -1.01 -14.20
N GLN A 84 12.59 -0.96 -12.87
CA GLN A 84 11.74 -1.83 -12.06
C GLN A 84 11.15 -1.10 -10.87
N ARG A 85 9.83 -1.18 -10.75
CA ARG A 85 9.08 -0.48 -9.72
C ARG A 85 7.82 -1.26 -9.33
N ILE A 86 7.38 -1.10 -8.10
CA ILE A 86 6.18 -1.72 -7.55
C ILE A 86 5.35 -0.68 -6.78
N ALA A 87 4.04 -0.75 -6.95
CA ALA A 87 3.08 -0.05 -6.09
C ALA A 87 2.22 -1.08 -5.37
N VAL A 88 1.85 -0.76 -4.13
CA VAL A 88 0.99 -1.57 -3.28
C VAL A 88 -0.06 -0.66 -2.66
N MET A 89 -1.29 -1.14 -2.61
CA MET A 89 -2.36 -0.55 -1.83
C MET A 89 -2.85 -1.56 -0.80
N TRP A 90 -2.98 -1.11 0.45
CA TRP A 90 -3.37 -1.94 1.58
C TRP A 90 -4.50 -1.29 2.35
N SER A 91 -5.59 -2.02 2.56
CA SER A 91 -6.65 -1.62 3.50
C SER A 91 -6.37 -2.25 4.85
N GLU A 92 -6.11 -1.41 5.85
CA GLU A 92 -6.00 -1.83 7.25
C GLU A 92 -7.29 -2.48 7.75
N LYS A 93 -8.44 -1.99 7.28
CA LYS A 93 -9.77 -2.43 7.72
C LYS A 93 -10.12 -3.84 7.25
N SER A 94 -9.88 -4.14 5.97
CA SER A 94 -10.21 -5.43 5.37
C SER A 94 -9.02 -6.39 5.29
N HIS A 95 -7.82 -5.92 5.63
CA HIS A 95 -6.54 -6.59 5.38
C HIS A 95 -6.28 -6.94 3.90
N GLN A 96 -7.07 -6.39 2.98
CA GLN A 96 -6.88 -6.58 1.55
C GLN A 96 -5.61 -5.87 1.09
N MET A 97 -4.82 -6.56 0.28
CA MET A 97 -3.62 -6.00 -0.35
C MET A 97 -3.62 -6.32 -1.84
N ALA A 98 -3.44 -5.29 -2.65
CA ALA A 98 -3.32 -5.38 -4.10
C ALA A 98 -2.10 -4.57 -4.56
N GLY A 99 -1.56 -4.93 -5.71
CA GLY A 99 -0.35 -4.30 -6.21
C GLY A 99 -0.20 -4.29 -7.72
N LEU A 100 0.80 -3.56 -8.16
CA LEU A 100 1.20 -3.45 -9.54
C LEU A 100 2.72 -3.48 -9.60
N PHE A 101 3.27 -4.50 -10.26
CA PHE A 101 4.69 -4.58 -10.56
C PHE A 101 4.92 -4.16 -12.02
N SER A 102 5.88 -3.28 -12.25
CA SER A 102 6.27 -2.80 -13.57
C SER A 102 7.74 -3.13 -13.85
N THR A 103 8.00 -3.55 -15.09
CA THR A 103 9.33 -3.64 -15.66
C THR A 103 9.37 -2.91 -17.00
N VAL A 104 10.34 -2.03 -17.19
CA VAL A 104 10.57 -1.32 -18.45
C VAL A 104 11.78 -1.95 -19.14
N ASP A 105 11.63 -2.29 -20.41
CA ASP A 105 12.75 -2.66 -21.27
C ASP A 105 13.38 -1.39 -21.84
N GLU A 106 14.61 -1.10 -21.45
CA GLU A 106 15.34 0.12 -21.87
C GLU A 106 15.56 0.19 -23.39
N ASN A 107 15.64 -0.94 -24.08
CA ASN A 107 15.92 -0.97 -25.52
C ASN A 107 14.67 -0.64 -26.34
N THR A 108 13.50 -1.04 -25.86
CA THR A 108 12.22 -0.90 -26.57
C THR A 108 11.33 0.18 -25.97
N SER A 109 11.68 0.70 -24.78
CA SER A 109 10.82 1.53 -23.93
C SER A 109 9.47 0.90 -23.61
N GLN A 110 9.34 -0.43 -23.78
CA GLN A 110 8.10 -1.13 -23.49
C GLN A 110 7.98 -1.35 -21.98
N GLU A 111 6.84 -0.94 -21.41
CA GLU A 111 6.49 -1.21 -20.02
C GLU A 111 5.59 -2.45 -19.92
N LYS A 112 6.01 -3.43 -19.14
CA LYS A 112 5.23 -4.61 -18.81
C LYS A 112 4.66 -4.49 -17.40
N LEU A 113 3.34 -4.54 -17.31
CA LEU A 113 2.59 -4.49 -16.06
C LEU A 113 2.16 -5.88 -15.60
N THR A 114 2.36 -6.17 -14.32
CA THR A 114 1.87 -7.37 -13.64
C THR A 114 0.98 -6.94 -12.49
N TRP A 115 -0.32 -7.18 -12.62
CA TRP A 115 -1.31 -6.92 -11.58
C TRP A 115 -1.26 -8.03 -10.52
N LEU A 116 -1.28 -7.63 -9.25
CA LEU A 116 -1.11 -8.52 -8.10
C LEU A 116 -2.38 -8.46 -7.25
N ASN A 117 -3.15 -9.55 -7.21
CA ASN A 117 -4.35 -9.70 -6.37
C ASN A 117 -5.35 -8.53 -6.46
N VAL A 118 -5.58 -8.03 -7.68
CA VAL A 118 -6.60 -7.01 -7.96
C VAL A 118 -7.93 -7.70 -8.18
N ASP A 119 -8.89 -7.44 -7.30
CA ASP A 119 -10.26 -7.93 -7.41
C ASP A 119 -11.15 -6.99 -8.24
N ASP A 120 -12.42 -7.35 -8.39
CA ASP A 120 -13.38 -6.57 -9.17
C ASP A 120 -13.60 -5.15 -8.59
N ALA A 121 -13.53 -5.00 -7.26
CA ALA A 121 -13.70 -3.70 -6.60
C ALA A 121 -12.56 -2.72 -6.93
N LEU A 122 -11.35 -3.23 -7.18
CA LEU A 122 -10.17 -2.44 -7.54
C LEU A 122 -9.91 -2.41 -9.06
N SER A 123 -10.80 -2.97 -9.87
CA SER A 123 -10.56 -3.25 -11.29
C SER A 123 -10.35 -2.02 -12.18
N ILE A 124 -10.86 -0.85 -11.79
CA ILE A 124 -10.74 0.41 -12.56
C ILE A 124 -9.96 1.47 -11.75
N ASP A 125 -10.58 2.01 -10.70
CA ASP A 125 -9.99 3.10 -9.93
C ASP A 125 -8.78 2.63 -9.13
N GLY A 126 -8.84 1.41 -8.56
CA GLY A 126 -7.70 0.79 -7.89
C GLY A 126 -6.49 0.63 -8.81
N LYS A 127 -6.71 0.17 -10.05
CA LYS A 127 -5.66 0.10 -11.07
C LYS A 127 -5.06 1.47 -11.40
N THR A 128 -5.91 2.48 -11.55
CA THR A 128 -5.49 3.86 -11.82
C THR A 128 -4.64 4.41 -10.68
N VAL A 129 -5.06 4.21 -9.43
CA VAL A 129 -4.31 4.64 -8.24
C VAL A 129 -2.95 3.94 -8.15
N LEU A 130 -2.89 2.62 -8.37
CA LEU A 130 -1.63 1.87 -8.37
C LEU A 130 -0.66 2.37 -9.45
N PHE A 131 -1.16 2.68 -10.65
CA PHE A 131 -0.33 3.24 -11.72
C PHE A 131 0.10 4.69 -11.42
N ALA A 132 -0.77 5.49 -10.80
CA ALA A 132 -0.44 6.83 -10.33
C ALA A 132 0.65 6.83 -9.25
N ALA A 133 0.63 5.84 -8.35
CA ALA A 133 1.69 5.64 -7.36
C ALA A 133 3.01 5.27 -8.04
N LEU A 134 2.99 4.33 -8.98
CA LEU A 134 4.20 3.94 -9.74
C LEU A 134 4.84 5.07 -10.52
N SER A 135 4.02 5.92 -11.15
CA SER A 135 4.50 7.04 -11.97
C SER A 135 4.96 8.26 -11.15
N GLY A 136 4.72 8.26 -9.84
CA GLY A 136 4.95 9.41 -8.96
C GLY A 136 3.85 10.47 -9.01
N SER A 137 2.81 10.29 -9.83
CA SER A 137 1.68 11.23 -9.91
C SER A 137 0.94 11.35 -8.58
N LEU A 138 0.79 10.24 -7.84
CA LEU A 138 0.15 10.27 -6.52
C LEU A 138 0.97 11.06 -5.49
N GLU A 139 2.29 10.96 -5.54
CA GLU A 139 3.18 11.74 -4.68
C GLU A 139 3.08 13.24 -4.97
N ASN A 140 3.03 13.61 -6.26
CA ASN A 140 2.87 15.00 -6.71
C ASN A 140 1.48 15.58 -6.39
N HIS A 141 0.45 14.72 -6.31
CA HIS A 141 -0.95 15.10 -6.14
C HIS A 141 -1.64 14.22 -5.09
N PRO A 142 -1.26 14.32 -3.80
CA PRO A 142 -1.69 13.37 -2.75
C PRO A 142 -3.21 13.33 -2.54
N ASN A 143 -3.92 14.40 -2.87
CA ASN A 143 -5.37 14.48 -2.76
C ASN A 143 -6.13 14.27 -4.07
N GLY A 144 -5.42 14.11 -5.20
CA GLY A 144 -5.99 14.10 -6.55
C GLY A 144 -6.59 12.77 -6.99
N PHE A 145 -6.43 11.72 -6.20
CA PHE A 145 -6.81 10.35 -6.54
C PHE A 145 -7.86 9.74 -5.61
N ASN A 146 -8.60 10.59 -4.89
CA ASN A 146 -9.73 10.17 -4.06
C ASN A 146 -10.99 10.07 -4.92
N PHE A 147 -11.44 8.85 -5.23
CA PHE A 147 -12.65 8.58 -6.00
C PHE A 147 -13.76 8.16 -5.04
N LYS A 148 -14.79 8.99 -4.89
CA LYS A 148 -15.89 8.82 -3.92
C LYS A 148 -17.17 8.41 -4.59
#